data_AF-U2J4V2-F1
#
_entry.id   AF-U2J4V2-F1
#
_cell.length_a   1.000
_cell.length_b   1.000
_cell.length_c   1.000
_cell.angle_alpha   90.00
_cell.angle_beta   90.00
_cell.angle_gamma   90.00
#
_symmetry.space_group_name_H-M   'P 1'
#
loop_
_entity.id
_entity.type
_entity.pdbx_description
1 polymer ?
#
loop_
_entity_poly.entity_id
_entity_poly.type
_entity_poly.pdbx_seq_one_letter_code
_entity_poly.pdbx_strand_id
1 'polypeptide(L)'
;MENLKRNWLKAIMGLTLMLGLMFVINERTVAKEETEAKQAPTTYYYNGPSASLATNIMVASNWSTTQAPQFTCEDDQNLDVPCSLQVPAGKTISQHLTDLGNLSAVEAATSTRRAE
;
A
#
# COMPACT_ATOMS: atom_id res chain seq x y z
N MET A 1 21.47 -68.87 -10.40
CA MET A 1 21.17 -67.63 -9.64
C MET A 1 21.68 -66.35 -10.32
N GLU A 2 21.92 -66.33 -11.64
CA GLU A 2 22.50 -65.15 -12.32
C GLU A 2 21.49 -64.27 -13.07
N ASN A 3 20.27 -64.77 -13.33
CA ASN A 3 19.25 -64.01 -14.03
C ASN A 3 18.53 -62.96 -13.16
N LEU A 4 18.56 -63.12 -11.83
CA LEU A 4 17.92 -62.17 -10.91
C LEU A 4 18.70 -60.85 -10.79
N LYS A 5 20.04 -60.92 -10.73
CA LYS A 5 20.92 -59.73 -10.63
C LYS A 5 20.90 -58.89 -11.91
N ARG A 6 20.79 -59.54 -13.08
CA ARG A 6 20.81 -58.85 -14.38
C ARG A 6 19.51 -58.06 -14.67
N ASN A 7 18.38 -58.50 -14.12
CA ASN A 7 17.11 -57.77 -14.26
C ASN A 7 16.99 -56.58 -13.29
N TRP A 8 17.59 -56.66 -12.10
CA TRP A 8 17.63 -55.55 -11.15
C TRP A 8 18.43 -54.35 -11.69
N LEU A 9 19.55 -54.58 -12.38
CA LEU A 9 20.35 -53.49 -12.95
C LEU A 9 19.59 -52.71 -14.05
N LYS A 10 18.77 -53.40 -14.85
CA LYS A 10 17.94 -52.78 -15.90
C LYS A 10 16.80 -51.96 -15.32
N ALA A 11 16.20 -52.40 -14.22
CA ALA A 11 15.14 -51.67 -13.53
C ALA A 11 15.65 -50.34 -12.93
N ILE A 12 16.88 -50.32 -12.40
CA ILE A 12 17.48 -49.11 -11.81
C ILE A 12 17.83 -48.07 -12.88
N MET A 13 18.33 -48.47 -14.06
CA MET A 13 18.62 -47.53 -15.16
C MET A 13 17.35 -46.92 -15.77
N GLY A 14 16.22 -47.65 -15.79
CA GLY A 14 14.95 -47.12 -16.28
C GLY A 14 14.34 -46.05 -15.36
N LEU A 15 14.54 -46.20 -14.04
CA LEU A 15 13.98 -45.29 -13.04
C LEU A 15 14.72 -43.93 -13.01
N THR A 16 16.03 -43.91 -13.22
CA THR A 16 16.81 -42.66 -13.29
C THR A 16 16.52 -41.84 -14.55
N LEU A 17 16.19 -42.50 -15.67
CA LEU A 17 15.85 -41.78 -16.92
C LEU A 17 14.48 -41.08 -16.84
N MET A 18 13.50 -41.64 -16.10
CA MET A 18 12.19 -40.99 -15.92
C MET A 18 12.22 -39.81 -14.94
N LEU A 19 13.09 -39.83 -13.92
CA LEU A 19 13.26 -38.71 -12.99
C LEU A 19 13.96 -37.49 -13.63
N GLY A 20 14.77 -37.70 -14.68
CA GLY A 20 15.44 -36.61 -15.40
C GLY A 20 14.51 -35.76 -16.29
N LEU A 21 13.38 -36.32 -16.73
CA LEU A 21 12.42 -35.63 -17.61
C LEU A 21 11.45 -34.70 -16.86
N MET A 22 11.32 -34.83 -15.54
CA MET A 22 10.47 -33.93 -14.75
C MET A 22 11.13 -32.58 -14.40
N PHE A 23 12.44 -32.41 -14.67
CA PHE A 23 13.13 -31.14 -14.38
C PHE A 23 13.11 -30.13 -15.55
N VAL A 24 12.54 -30.47 -16.70
CA VAL A 24 12.54 -29.62 -17.93
C VAL A 24 11.14 -29.03 -18.22
N ILE A 25 10.33 -28.82 -17.18
CA ILE A 25 9.06 -28.05 -17.27
C ILE A 25 8.97 -27.07 -16.10
N ASN A 26 10.02 -26.29 -15.86
CA ASN A 26 9.92 -25.12 -14.99
C ASN A 26 10.65 -23.92 -15.60
N GLU A 27 10.56 -23.76 -16.92
CA GLU A 27 10.71 -22.46 -17.55
C GLU A 27 9.37 -21.75 -17.54
N ARG A 28 9.37 -20.53 -17.01
CA ARG A 28 8.25 -19.58 -16.82
C ARG A 28 7.61 -19.61 -15.43
N THR A 29 8.34 -19.07 -14.48
CA THR A 29 8.01 -17.73 -13.98
C THR A 29 9.31 -17.15 -13.44
N VAL A 30 10.08 -16.48 -14.29
CA VAL A 30 10.87 -15.36 -13.80
C VAL A 30 9.81 -14.46 -13.21
N ALA A 31 9.69 -14.49 -11.88
CA ALA A 31 8.98 -13.46 -11.16
C ALA A 31 9.57 -12.17 -11.71
N LYS A 32 8.78 -11.47 -12.54
CA LYS A 32 8.87 -10.03 -12.54
C LYS A 32 8.64 -9.69 -11.08
N GLU A 33 9.72 -9.50 -10.32
CA GLU A 33 9.77 -8.36 -9.46
C GLU A 33 9.45 -7.19 -10.40
N GLU A 34 8.15 -6.92 -10.56
CA GLU A 34 7.72 -5.56 -10.71
C GLU A 34 8.37 -4.89 -9.52
N THR A 35 9.45 -4.16 -9.80
CA THR A 35 9.76 -2.95 -9.09
C THR A 35 8.51 -2.10 -9.22
N GLU A 36 7.46 -2.42 -8.45
CA GLU A 36 6.41 -1.49 -8.09
C GLU A 36 7.21 -0.34 -7.51
N ALA A 37 7.37 0.71 -8.31
CA ALA A 37 7.90 1.96 -7.82
C ALA A 37 7.03 2.27 -6.61
N LYS A 38 7.60 2.13 -5.39
CA LYS A 38 6.91 2.48 -4.16
C LYS A 38 6.39 3.88 -4.38
N GLN A 39 5.10 4.00 -4.67
CA GLN A 39 4.51 5.30 -4.90
C GLN A 39 4.76 6.09 -3.61
N ALA A 40 5.12 7.37 -3.75
CA ALA A 40 5.32 8.20 -2.58
C ALA A 40 3.95 8.52 -1.95
N PRO A 41 3.88 8.76 -0.63
CA PRO A 41 2.69 9.33 -0.04
C PRO A 41 2.40 10.71 -0.67
N THR A 42 1.11 11.07 -0.74
CA THR A 42 0.66 12.35 -1.28
C THR A 42 0.12 13.21 -0.15
N THR A 43 0.57 14.48 -0.09
CA THR A 43 0.04 15.44 0.88
C THR A 43 -1.25 16.05 0.38
N TYR A 44 -2.28 16.02 1.22
CA TYR A 44 -3.54 16.73 1.02
C TYR A 44 -3.69 17.82 2.08
N TYR A 45 -4.26 18.96 1.68
CA TYR A 45 -4.54 20.12 2.50
C TYR A 45 -6.04 20.28 2.70
N TYR A 46 -6.45 20.51 3.94
CA TYR A 46 -7.84 20.76 4.28
C TYR A 46 -8.21 22.21 3.96
N ASN A 47 -9.01 22.37 2.91
CA ASN A 47 -9.53 23.65 2.43
C ASN A 47 -11.03 23.83 2.75
N GLY A 48 -11.60 22.96 3.59
CA GLY A 48 -12.99 23.04 4.01
C GLY A 48 -13.22 24.09 5.11
N PRO A 49 -14.49 24.35 5.45
CA PRO A 49 -14.85 25.25 6.54
C PRO A 49 -14.42 24.67 7.92
N SER A 50 -14.11 25.56 8.86
CA SER A 50 -13.87 25.22 10.28
C SER A 50 -15.18 24.95 11.03
N ALA A 51 -16.29 25.59 10.63
CA ALA A 51 -17.61 25.30 11.18
C ALA A 51 -17.99 23.83 10.98
N SER A 52 -18.54 23.19 12.03
CA SER A 52 -18.93 21.76 12.00
C SER A 52 -17.79 20.84 11.56
N LEU A 53 -16.57 21.09 12.07
CA LEU A 53 -15.33 20.43 11.65
C LEU A 53 -15.45 18.90 11.59
N ALA A 54 -16.03 18.27 12.61
CA ALA A 54 -16.19 16.81 12.69
C ALA A 54 -16.90 16.21 11.46
N THR A 55 -17.85 16.96 10.89
CA THR A 55 -18.56 16.53 9.68
C THR A 55 -17.76 16.88 8.43
N ASN A 56 -17.21 18.09 8.35
CA ASN A 56 -16.57 18.60 7.13
C ASN A 56 -15.19 17.98 6.87
N ILE A 57 -14.46 17.59 7.91
CA ILE A 57 -13.14 17.00 7.76
C ILE A 57 -13.17 15.62 7.10
N MET A 58 -14.28 14.89 7.27
CA MET A 58 -14.45 13.57 6.67
C MET A 58 -14.92 13.65 5.21
N VAL A 59 -15.21 14.84 4.70
CA VAL A 59 -15.65 15.06 3.32
C VAL A 59 -14.43 15.21 2.41
N ALA A 60 -14.21 14.21 1.55
CA ALA A 60 -13.06 14.17 0.64
C ALA A 60 -12.92 15.42 -0.27
N SER A 61 -14.01 16.06 -0.68
CA SER A 61 -13.97 17.27 -1.52
C SER A 61 -13.44 18.51 -0.82
N ASN A 62 -13.33 18.49 0.51
CA ASN A 62 -12.70 19.56 1.29
C ASN A 62 -11.18 19.42 1.33
N TRP A 63 -10.61 18.36 0.76
CA TRP A 63 -9.18 18.10 0.72
C TRP A 63 -8.64 18.24 -0.69
N SER A 64 -7.47 18.87 -0.82
CA SER A 64 -6.81 19.11 -2.11
C SER A 64 -5.31 18.96 -2.00
N THR A 65 -4.64 18.51 -3.06
CA THR A 65 -3.16 18.52 -3.12
C THR A 65 -2.58 19.94 -3.21
N THR A 66 -3.43 20.95 -3.39
CA THR A 66 -3.07 22.37 -3.38
C THR A 66 -3.75 23.06 -2.20
N GLN A 67 -2.94 23.66 -1.33
CA GLN A 67 -3.41 24.49 -0.23
C GLN A 67 -4.10 25.76 -0.76
N ALA A 68 -5.28 26.09 -0.24
CA ALA A 68 -5.96 27.31 -0.62
C ALA A 68 -5.20 28.55 -0.10
N PRO A 69 -5.07 29.64 -0.88
CA PRO A 69 -4.20 30.76 -0.53
C PRO A 69 -4.54 31.48 0.79
N GLN A 70 -5.79 31.40 1.23
CA GLN A 70 -6.25 32.01 2.48
C GLN A 70 -5.92 31.18 3.73
N PHE A 71 -5.46 29.93 3.56
CA PHE A 71 -5.08 29.07 4.68
C PHE A 71 -3.57 28.95 4.75
N THR A 72 -3.04 28.88 5.97
CA THR A 72 -1.63 28.59 6.25
C THR A 72 -1.55 27.39 7.19
N CYS A 73 -0.86 26.32 6.77
CA CYS A 73 -0.55 25.21 7.66
C CYS A 73 0.68 25.54 8.49
N GLU A 74 0.56 25.40 9.80
CA GLU A 74 1.59 25.65 10.79
C GLU A 74 1.81 24.38 11.62
N ASP A 75 3.04 24.18 12.10
CA ASP A 75 3.36 23.14 13.07
C ASP A 75 3.01 23.61 14.50
N ASP A 76 1.81 24.17 14.68
CA ASP A 76 1.30 24.65 15.97
C ASP A 76 0.10 23.80 16.42
N GLN A 77 0.32 22.98 17.44
CA GLN A 77 -0.71 22.11 18.00
C GLN A 77 -1.76 22.87 18.84
N ASN A 78 -1.61 24.18 19.07
CA ASN A 78 -2.62 25.01 19.72
C ASN A 78 -3.74 25.46 18.77
N LEU A 79 -3.60 25.19 17.47
CA LEU A 79 -4.61 25.50 16.46
C LEU A 79 -5.52 24.28 16.25
N ASP A 80 -6.82 24.53 16.09
CA ASP A 80 -7.86 23.50 16.22
C ASP A 80 -8.18 22.75 14.93
N VAL A 81 -7.76 23.27 13.77
CA VAL A 81 -8.14 22.70 12.47
C VAL A 81 -6.98 21.90 11.88
N PRO A 82 -7.12 20.57 11.67
CA PRO A 82 -6.15 19.80 10.91
C PRO A 82 -5.90 20.42 9.53
N CYS A 83 -4.64 20.62 9.18
CA CYS A 83 -4.31 21.36 7.96
C CYS A 83 -3.78 20.49 6.84
N SER A 84 -2.84 19.58 7.13
CA SER A 84 -2.30 18.65 6.13
C SER A 84 -2.33 17.20 6.60
N LEU A 85 -2.70 16.30 5.68
CA LEU A 85 -2.81 14.86 5.88
C LEU A 85 -1.98 14.13 4.82
N GLN A 86 -1.15 13.19 5.26
CA GLN A 86 -0.37 12.34 4.36
C GLN A 86 -1.17 11.11 3.97
N VAL A 87 -1.49 10.98 2.69
CA VAL A 87 -2.20 9.82 2.15
C VAL A 87 -1.18 8.79 1.67
N PRO A 88 -1.22 7.54 2.18
CA PRO A 88 -0.34 6.48 1.70
C PRO A 88 -0.50 6.26 0.19
N ALA A 89 0.58 5.81 -0.43
CA ALA A 89 0.58 5.45 -1.84
C ALA A 89 -0.50 4.42 -2.20
N GLY A 90 -1.01 4.51 -3.43
CA GLY A 90 -2.09 3.66 -3.91
C GLY A 90 -3.46 3.90 -3.28
N LYS A 91 -3.60 4.87 -2.36
CA LYS A 91 -4.89 5.26 -1.78
C LYS A 91 -5.35 6.63 -2.26
N THR A 92 -6.65 6.76 -2.46
CA THR A 92 -7.31 8.07 -2.59
C THR A 92 -7.55 8.68 -1.21
N ILE A 93 -7.71 10.00 -1.14
CA ILE A 93 -8.07 10.69 0.09
C ILE A 93 -9.38 10.14 0.71
N SER A 94 -10.38 9.81 -0.10
CA SER A 94 -11.65 9.25 0.38
C SER A 94 -11.48 7.88 1.05
N GLN A 95 -10.66 7.00 0.47
CA GLN A 95 -10.33 5.71 1.08
C GLN A 95 -9.57 5.92 2.39
N HIS A 96 -8.59 6.83 2.41
CA HIS A 96 -7.79 7.07 3.61
C HIS A 96 -8.61 7.67 4.76
N LEU A 97 -9.51 8.62 4.48
CA LEU A 97 -10.45 9.15 5.48
C LEU A 97 -11.40 8.06 5.99
N THR A 98 -11.85 7.15 5.12
CA THR A 98 -12.67 6.00 5.54
C THR A 98 -11.90 5.06 6.48
N ASP A 99 -10.62 4.81 6.20
CA ASP A 99 -9.76 3.99 7.07
C ASP A 99 -9.54 4.62 8.45
N LEU A 100 -9.40 5.95 8.51
CA LEU A 100 -9.28 6.70 9.77
C LEU A 100 -10.61 6.70 10.55
N GLY A 101 -11.74 6.81 9.84
CA GLY A 101 -13.09 6.55 10.35
C GLY A 101 -13.70 7.62 11.25
N ASN A 102 -12.91 8.54 11.84
CA ASN A 102 -13.41 9.63 12.67
C ASN A 102 -12.44 10.82 12.77
N LEU A 103 -12.94 11.95 13.27
CA LEU A 103 -12.16 13.18 13.48
C LEU A 103 -10.91 12.95 14.33
N SER A 104 -11.02 12.25 15.45
CA SER A 104 -9.88 12.04 16.38
C SER A 104 -8.72 11.30 15.70
N ALA A 105 -9.02 10.33 14.85
CA ALA A 105 -8.00 9.64 14.06
C ALA A 105 -7.36 10.56 13.00
N VAL A 106 -8.13 11.46 12.38
CA VAL A 106 -7.60 12.46 11.44
C VAL A 106 -6.70 13.47 12.17
N GLU A 107 -7.10 13.95 13.34
CA GLU A 107 -6.29 14.83 14.19
C GLU A 107 -4.97 14.16 14.58
N ALA A 108 -5.00 12.87 14.94
CA ALA A 108 -3.79 12.11 15.25
C ALA A 108 -2.88 11.87 14.02
N ALA A 109 -3.46 11.75 12.83
CA ALA A 109 -2.75 11.51 11.58
C ALA A 109 -2.23 12.79 10.88
N THR A 110 -2.61 13.97 11.38
CA THR A 110 -2.21 15.27 10.83
C THR A 110 -1.16 15.90 11.74
N SER A 111 -0.01 16.27 11.18
CA SER A 111 1.08 16.90 11.95
C SER A 111 0.97 18.42 12.00
N THR A 112 0.26 19.04 11.05
CA THR A 112 0.08 20.48 10.95
C THR A 112 -1.35 20.89 11.29
N ARG A 113 -1.51 22.16 11.65
CA ARG A 113 -2.79 22.78 11.97
C ARG A 113 -2.93 24.14 11.29
N ARG A 114 -4.14 24.69 11.26
CA ARG A 114 -4.39 26.07 10.85
C ARG A 114 -5.36 26.74 11.81
N ALA A 115 -5.30 28.06 11.88
CA ALA A 115 -6.33 28.85 12.53
C ALA A 115 -7.67 28.68 11.79
N GLU A 116 -8.77 28.91 12.53
CA GLU A 116 -10.14 28.75 12.03
C GLU A 116 -10.45 29.60 10.79
#